data_AF-A0A9D1T2A6-F1
#
_entry.id   AF-A0A9D1T2A6-F1
#
_cell.length_a   1.000
_cell.length_b   1.000
_cell.length_c   1.000
_cell.angle_alpha   90.00
_cell.angle_beta   90.00
_cell.angle_gamma   90.00
#
_symmetry.space_group_name_H-M   'P 1'
#
loop_
_entity.id
_entity.type
_entity.pdbx_description
1 polymer ?
#
loop_
_entity_poly.entity_id
_entity_poly.type
_entity_poly.pdbx_seq_one_letter_code
_entity_poly.pdbx_strand_id
1 'polypeptide(L)'
;MSSNVTPEIEFASKWQAVTDPKEFAATISRIPDGPIAGKWGKRKFEYKLVNPANRRKYHVIVVGSGLAGGACAASLGEMGFNVSCFCYQDSPRRAHSIAAQGGINAAKNYQNDGDSVYRLFYDTIKGGDFRAREANVYR
;
A
#
# COMPACT_ATOMS: atom_id res chain seq x y z
N MET A 1 29.25 42.49 -13.81
CA MET A 1 28.46 41.47 -14.55
C MET A 1 28.17 40.33 -13.57
N SER A 2 27.10 40.44 -12.78
CA SER A 2 26.64 39.33 -11.92
C SER A 2 25.68 38.47 -12.73
N SER A 3 26.10 37.25 -13.05
CA SER A 3 25.29 36.27 -13.75
C SER A 3 24.12 35.81 -12.87
N ASN A 4 22.91 36.24 -13.21
CA ASN A 4 21.68 35.68 -12.68
C ASN A 4 21.52 34.26 -13.23
N VAL A 5 21.91 33.26 -12.43
CA VAL A 5 21.58 31.86 -12.68
C VAL A 5 20.08 31.69 -12.37
N THR A 6 19.33 31.20 -13.35
CA THR A 6 17.90 30.95 -13.24
C THR A 6 17.60 29.88 -12.18
N PRO A 7 16.49 29.99 -11.41
CA PRO A 7 16.15 29.07 -10.32
C PRO A 7 15.82 27.63 -10.77
N GLU A 8 15.82 27.33 -12.08
CA GLU A 8 15.58 25.99 -12.63
C GLU A 8 16.71 25.00 -12.34
N ILE A 9 17.96 25.47 -12.16
CA ILE A 9 19.12 24.57 -12.00
C ILE A 9 19.20 24.00 -10.57
N GLU A 10 18.58 24.64 -9.58
CA GLU A 10 18.59 24.14 -8.19
C GLU A 10 17.68 22.91 -7.98
N PHE A 11 16.59 22.78 -8.75
CA PHE A 11 15.58 21.74 -8.55
C PHE A 11 16.05 20.34 -9.00
N ALA A 12 16.90 20.27 -10.03
CA ALA A 12 17.42 19.01 -10.56
C ALA A 12 18.48 18.36 -9.65
N SER A 13 19.19 19.14 -8.84
CA SER A 13 20.29 18.67 -7.99
C SER A 13 19.84 17.79 -6.81
N LYS A 14 18.57 17.87 -6.42
CA LYS A 14 17.98 17.12 -5.29
C LYS A 14 17.55 15.69 -5.61
N TRP A 15 17.60 15.27 -6.87
CA TRP A 15 17.21 13.93 -7.31
C TRP A 15 18.41 13.05 -7.66
N GLN A 16 19.53 13.21 -6.94
CA GLN A 16 20.59 12.21 -6.98
C GLN A 16 20.03 10.86 -6.52
N ALA A 17 20.41 9.78 -7.22
CA ALA A 17 19.95 8.44 -6.96
C ALA A 17 20.04 8.10 -5.45
N VAL A 18 18.98 7.48 -4.93
CA VAL A 18 18.86 7.05 -3.53
C VAL A 18 20.07 6.18 -3.17
N THR A 19 21.02 6.75 -2.43
CA THR A 19 22.29 6.11 -2.05
C THR A 19 22.41 5.91 -0.53
N ASP A 20 21.48 6.45 0.27
CA ASP A 20 21.46 6.27 1.72
C ASP A 20 20.88 4.88 2.08
N PRO A 21 21.62 4.02 2.82
CA PRO A 21 21.13 2.73 3.30
C PRO A 21 19.82 2.81 4.11
N LYS A 22 19.55 3.94 4.77
CA LYS A 22 18.29 4.16 5.52
C LYS A 22 17.10 4.42 4.60
N GLU A 23 17.31 5.06 3.45
CA GLU A 23 16.28 5.23 2.43
C GLU A 23 16.06 3.94 1.64
N PHE A 24 17.12 3.14 1.40
CA PHE A 24 16.99 1.79 0.86
C PHE A 24 16.13 0.88 1.76
N ALA A 25 16.21 1.05 3.09
CA ALA A 25 15.38 0.34 4.05
C ALA A 25 13.88 0.67 3.96
N ALA A 26 13.49 1.81 3.38
CA ALA A 26 12.09 2.14 3.11
C ALA A 26 11.49 1.26 1.99
N THR A 27 12.34 0.76 1.09
CA THR A 27 11.97 -0.17 0.00
C THR A 27 11.92 -1.63 0.44
N ILE A 28 12.44 -1.93 1.64
CA ILE A 28 12.41 -3.28 2.22
C ILE A 28 11.00 -3.56 2.74
N SER A 29 10.36 -4.55 2.15
CA SER A 29 9.09 -5.08 2.62
C SER A 29 9.34 -5.64 4.02
N ARG A 30 8.85 -4.94 5.07
CA ARG A 30 9.03 -5.29 6.49
C ARG A 30 8.26 -6.58 6.84
N ILE A 31 8.70 -7.68 6.24
CA ILE A 31 8.09 -9.00 6.34
C ILE A 31 8.37 -9.54 7.75
N PRO A 32 7.35 -10.01 8.50
CA PRO A 32 7.54 -10.60 9.81
C PRO A 32 8.29 -11.94 9.74
N ASP A 33 8.94 -12.34 10.82
CA ASP A 33 9.61 -13.63 10.93
C ASP A 33 8.62 -14.80 11.13
N GLY A 34 9.12 -16.03 10.97
CA GLY A 34 8.37 -17.27 11.23
C GLY A 34 7.69 -17.90 10.00
N PRO A 35 6.94 -19.00 10.22
CA PRO A 35 6.29 -19.76 9.15
C PRO A 35 5.23 -18.94 8.40
N ILE A 36 5.17 -19.08 7.07
CA ILE A 36 4.29 -18.29 6.20
C ILE A 36 2.81 -18.37 6.63
N ALA A 37 2.35 -19.57 7.02
CA ALA A 37 0.96 -19.83 7.38
C ALA A 37 0.43 -18.95 8.53
N GLY A 38 1.28 -18.66 9.53
CA GLY A 38 0.92 -17.87 10.71
C GLY A 38 1.54 -16.48 10.76
N LYS A 39 2.39 -16.13 9.78
CA LYS A 39 3.27 -14.95 9.80
C LYS A 39 2.53 -13.63 10.06
N TRP A 40 1.50 -13.35 9.25
CA TRP A 40 0.74 -12.10 9.37
C TRP A 40 -0.30 -12.14 10.47
N GLY A 41 -0.80 -13.34 10.82
CA GLY A 41 -1.65 -13.52 11.99
C GLY A 41 -0.91 -13.06 13.26
N LYS A 42 0.26 -13.63 13.52
CA LYS A 42 1.14 -13.24 14.64
C LYS A 42 1.46 -11.74 14.60
N ARG A 43 1.85 -11.23 13.43
CA ARG A 43 2.18 -9.82 13.27
C ARG A 43 1.01 -8.88 13.61
N LYS A 44 -0.22 -9.27 13.25
CA LYS A 44 -1.44 -8.51 13.56
C LYS A 44 -1.65 -8.38 15.08
N PHE A 45 -1.46 -9.47 15.82
CA PHE A 45 -1.56 -9.48 17.29
C PHE A 45 -0.48 -8.64 17.98
N GLU A 46 0.71 -8.54 17.39
CA GLU A 46 1.83 -7.77 17.96
C GLU A 46 1.76 -6.26 17.67
N TYR A 47 0.82 -5.78 16.84
CA TYR A 47 0.71 -4.34 16.58
C TYR A 47 0.33 -3.57 17.85
N LYS A 48 1.09 -2.49 18.10
CA LYS A 48 0.69 -1.48 19.07
C LYS A 48 -0.56 -0.77 18.55
N LEU A 49 -1.68 -0.98 19.24
CA LEU A 49 -2.94 -0.36 18.88
C LEU A 49 -2.98 1.10 19.32
N VAL A 50 -3.59 1.96 18.50
CA VAL A 50 -3.84 3.35 18.85
C VAL A 50 -5.16 3.42 19.62
N ASN A 51 -5.10 3.89 20.87
CA ASN A 51 -6.28 4.16 21.69
C ASN A 51 -7.27 5.06 20.92
N PRO A 52 -8.57 4.70 20.83
CA PRO A 52 -9.60 5.54 20.21
C PRO A 52 -9.54 7.03 20.55
N ALA A 53 -9.32 7.37 21.84
CA ALA A 53 -9.23 8.76 22.28
C ALA A 53 -8.04 9.54 21.68
N ASN A 54 -6.99 8.84 21.25
CA ASN A 54 -5.79 9.43 20.68
C ASN A 54 -5.80 9.47 19.14
N ARG A 55 -6.76 8.85 18.45
CA ARG A 55 -6.74 8.73 16.98
C ARG A 55 -6.76 10.10 16.29
N ARG A 56 -7.50 11.07 16.82
CA ARG A 56 -7.58 12.45 16.30
C ARG A 56 -6.28 13.25 16.41
N LYS A 57 -5.33 12.80 17.24
CA LYS A 57 -4.01 13.43 17.37
C LYS A 57 -3.11 13.12 16.17
N TYR A 58 -3.42 12.07 15.42
CA TYR A 58 -2.67 11.68 14.25
C TYR A 58 -3.35 12.24 12.99
N HIS A 59 -2.55 12.90 12.17
CA HIS A 59 -2.95 13.35 10.84
C HIS A 59 -2.34 12.42 9.79
N VAL A 60 -3.20 11.75 9.02
CA VAL A 60 -2.79 10.84 7.96
C VAL A 60 -2.97 11.53 6.63
N ILE A 61 -1.89 11.59 5.86
CA ILE A 61 -1.90 12.11 4.50
C ILE A 61 -1.95 10.92 3.54
N VAL A 62 -3.00 10.85 2.72
CA VAL A 62 -3.15 9.86 1.67
C VAL A 62 -2.93 10.55 0.33
N VAL A 63 -1.94 10.08 -0.42
CA VAL A 63 -1.63 10.59 -1.77
C VAL A 63 -2.14 9.58 -2.79
N GLY A 64 -3.16 9.99 -3.55
CA GLY A 64 -3.89 9.17 -4.52
C GLY A 64 -5.27 8.79 -3.99
N SER A 65 -6.29 9.03 -4.81
CA SER A 65 -7.71 8.74 -4.50
C SER A 65 -8.29 7.55 -5.26
N GLY A 66 -7.43 6.71 -5.86
CA GLY A 66 -7.87 5.46 -6.52
C GLY A 66 -8.37 4.41 -5.52
N LEU A 67 -8.72 3.22 -5.98
CA LEU A 67 -9.31 2.15 -5.13
C LEU A 67 -8.55 1.95 -3.80
N ALA A 68 -7.22 1.85 -3.83
CA ALA A 68 -6.41 1.66 -2.62
C ALA A 68 -6.41 2.88 -1.69
N GLY A 69 -6.19 4.08 -2.23
CA GLY A 69 -6.09 5.31 -1.44
C GLY A 69 -7.43 5.78 -0.91
N GLY A 70 -8.49 5.71 -1.73
CA GLY A 70 -9.86 6.01 -1.32
C GLY A 70 -10.35 5.08 -0.23
N ALA A 71 -10.14 3.76 -0.37
CA ALA A 71 -10.50 2.79 0.66
C ALA A 71 -9.71 3.02 1.96
N CYS A 72 -8.40 3.28 1.86
CA CYS A 72 -7.56 3.61 3.02
C CYS A 72 -8.06 4.85 3.75
N ALA A 73 -8.34 5.94 3.02
CA ALA A 73 -8.82 7.18 3.59
C ALA A 73 -10.20 7.01 4.27
N ALA A 74 -11.11 6.27 3.62
CA ALA A 74 -12.44 5.98 4.18
C ALA A 74 -12.35 5.16 5.47
N SER A 75 -11.61 4.05 5.47
CA SER A 75 -11.47 3.19 6.65
C SER A 75 -10.78 3.91 7.82
N LEU A 76 -9.75 4.72 7.55
CA LEU A 76 -9.08 5.49 8.61
C LEU A 76 -9.96 6.63 9.11
N GLY A 77 -10.71 7.30 8.23
CA GLY A 77 -11.70 8.30 8.61
C GLY A 77 -12.79 7.72 9.52
N GLU A 78 -13.34 6.55 9.16
CA GLU A 78 -14.33 5.82 9.96
C GLU A 78 -13.79 5.46 11.35
N MET A 79 -12.50 5.09 11.45
CA MET A 79 -11.86 4.83 12.74
C MET A 79 -11.65 6.11 13.58
N GLY A 80 -11.86 7.30 13.04
CA GLY A 80 -11.75 8.58 13.75
C GLY A 80 -10.37 9.24 13.68
N PHE A 81 -9.53 8.86 12.70
CA PHE A 81 -8.30 9.58 12.39
C PHE A 81 -8.61 10.87 11.62
N ASN A 82 -7.73 11.86 11.74
CA ASN A 82 -7.78 13.02 10.85
C ASN A 82 -7.08 12.66 9.53
N VAL A 83 -7.79 12.70 8.41
CA VAL A 83 -7.28 12.22 7.13
C VAL A 83 -7.43 13.30 6.06
N SER A 84 -6.31 13.66 5.44
CA SER A 84 -6.29 14.47 4.21
C SER A 84 -5.97 13.58 3.02
N CYS A 85 -6.88 13.49 2.05
CA CYS A 85 -6.71 12.70 0.83
C CYS A 85 -6.50 13.64 -0.36
N PHE A 86 -5.36 13.51 -1.04
CA PHE A 86 -4.99 14.33 -2.18
C PHE A 86 -5.04 13.51 -3.46
N CYS A 87 -5.55 14.12 -4.53
CA CYS A 87 -5.48 13.56 -5.87
C CYS A 87 -4.91 14.62 -6.81
N TYR A 88 -4.08 14.17 -7.77
CA TYR A 88 -3.55 15.05 -8.81
C TYR A 88 -4.60 15.31 -9.90
N GLN A 89 -5.54 14.38 -10.08
CA GLN A 89 -6.57 14.47 -11.09
C GLN A 89 -7.60 15.56 -10.75
N ASP A 90 -8.17 16.22 -11.78
CA ASP A 90 -9.25 17.20 -11.63
C ASP A 90 -10.43 16.71 -10.76
N SER A 91 -10.65 15.39 -10.71
CA SER A 91 -11.58 14.81 -9.75
C SER A 91 -11.06 13.48 -9.19
N PRO A 92 -11.41 13.17 -7.92
CA PRO A 92 -11.05 11.90 -7.29
C PRO A 92 -11.53 10.66 -8.05
N ARG A 93 -12.57 10.81 -8.89
CA ARG A 93 -13.18 9.74 -9.69
C ARG A 93 -12.42 9.41 -10.98
N ARG A 94 -11.39 10.19 -11.34
CA ARG A 94 -10.57 9.95 -12.54
C ARG A 94 -9.27 9.19 -12.28
N ALA A 95 -9.14 8.56 -11.11
CA ALA A 95 -8.08 7.57 -10.90
C ALA A 95 -8.26 6.41 -11.89
N HIS A 96 -7.16 5.88 -12.44
CA HIS A 96 -7.19 4.84 -13.48
C HIS A 96 -7.95 3.57 -13.06
N SER A 97 -8.11 3.34 -11.76
CA SER A 97 -8.90 2.25 -11.22
C SER A 97 -10.37 2.23 -11.68
N ILE A 98 -10.92 3.36 -12.17
CA ILE A 98 -12.27 3.39 -12.75
C ILE A 98 -12.37 2.64 -14.08
N ALA A 99 -11.24 2.44 -14.77
CA ALA A 99 -11.19 1.73 -16.04
C ALA A 99 -11.13 0.19 -15.89
N ALA A 100 -11.13 -0.33 -14.65
CA ALA A 100 -11.17 -1.77 -14.41
C ALA A 100 -12.50 -2.37 -14.85
N GLN A 101 -12.46 -3.52 -15.55
CA GLN A 101 -13.65 -4.13 -16.16
C GLN A 101 -13.97 -5.54 -15.65
N GLY A 102 -12.95 -6.41 -15.50
CA GLY A 102 -13.16 -7.84 -15.24
C GLY A 102 -13.76 -8.16 -13.87
N GLY A 103 -13.10 -7.73 -12.79
CA GLY A 103 -13.53 -8.02 -11.42
C GLY A 103 -12.36 -8.16 -10.44
N ILE A 104 -12.67 -8.64 -9.24
CA ILE A 104 -11.68 -8.90 -8.17
C ILE A 104 -11.76 -10.39 -7.81
N ASN A 105 -10.62 -11.09 -7.93
CA ASN A 105 -10.50 -12.48 -7.51
C ASN A 105 -10.55 -12.59 -5.98
N ALA A 106 -11.32 -13.54 -5.46
CA ALA A 106 -11.42 -13.80 -4.03
C ALA A 106 -11.77 -15.27 -3.79
N ALA A 107 -11.16 -15.86 -2.75
CA ALA A 107 -11.45 -17.21 -2.33
C ALA A 107 -12.79 -17.26 -1.56
N LYS A 108 -13.92 -17.30 -2.28
CA LYS A 108 -15.26 -17.23 -1.67
C LYS A 108 -15.84 -18.59 -1.29
N ASN A 109 -15.35 -19.66 -1.91
CA ASN A 109 -15.83 -21.02 -1.71
C ASN A 109 -17.35 -21.13 -1.80
N TYR A 110 -17.91 -20.82 -2.98
CA TYR A 110 -19.30 -21.14 -3.25
C TYR A 110 -19.53 -22.65 -3.15
N GLN A 111 -20.79 -23.03 -2.95
CA GLN A 111 -21.15 -24.44 -2.74
C GLN A 111 -20.58 -25.30 -3.87
N ASN A 112 -19.76 -26.29 -3.47
CA ASN A 112 -19.10 -27.26 -4.34
C ASN A 112 -17.93 -26.74 -5.21
N ASP A 113 -17.43 -25.51 -5.03
CA ASP A 113 -16.25 -25.03 -5.77
C ASP A 113 -14.93 -25.62 -5.24
N GLY A 114 -14.90 -26.02 -3.96
CA GLY A 114 -13.68 -26.48 -3.29
C GLY A 114 -12.57 -25.42 -3.31
N ASP A 115 -12.96 -24.15 -3.32
CA ASP A 115 -12.05 -23.02 -3.38
C ASP A 115 -11.40 -22.77 -2.03
N SER A 116 -10.16 -22.30 -2.05
CA SER A 116 -9.39 -22.06 -0.82
C SER A 116 -8.37 -20.95 -1.03
N VAL A 117 -8.03 -20.29 0.07
CA VAL A 117 -6.95 -19.28 0.09
C VAL A 117 -5.63 -19.88 -0.41
N TYR A 118 -5.38 -21.17 -0.15
CA TYR A 118 -4.18 -21.85 -0.63
C TYR A 118 -4.14 -21.99 -2.16
N ARG A 119 -5.27 -22.31 -2.80
CA ARG A 119 -5.36 -22.37 -4.28
C ARG A 119 -5.08 -21.00 -4.89
N LEU A 120 -5.74 -19.95 -4.37
CA LEU A 120 -5.50 -18.58 -4.81
C LEU A 120 -4.03 -18.16 -4.64
N PHE A 121 -3.41 -18.54 -3.52
CA PHE A 121 -1.98 -18.30 -3.26
C PHE A 121 -1.11 -19.02 -4.30
N TYR A 122 -1.33 -20.31 -4.51
CA TYR A 122 -0.54 -21.12 -5.45
C TYR A 122 -0.62 -20.56 -6.87
N ASP A 123 -1.82 -20.22 -7.34
CA ASP A 123 -2.03 -19.64 -8.67
C ASP A 123 -1.35 -18.27 -8.81
N THR A 124 -1.30 -17.48 -7.73
CA THR A 124 -0.61 -16.18 -7.73
C THR A 124 0.91 -16.35 -7.81
N ILE A 125 1.49 -17.34 -7.12
CA ILE A 125 2.93 -17.62 -7.21
C ILE A 125 3.30 -18.12 -8.59
N LYS A 126 2.54 -19.10 -9.11
CA LYS A 126 2.77 -19.65 -10.45
C LYS A 126 2.56 -18.59 -11.53
N GLY A 127 1.49 -17.81 -11.45
CA GLY A 127 1.20 -16.73 -12.41
C GLY A 127 2.20 -15.59 -12.37
N GLY A 128 2.86 -15.37 -11.22
CA GLY A 128 3.96 -14.44 -11.06
C GLY A 128 5.33 -14.97 -11.48
N ASP A 129 5.38 -16.11 -12.20
CA ASP A 129 6.61 -16.78 -12.64
C ASP A 129 7.58 -17.02 -11.47
N PHE A 130 7.04 -17.36 -10.29
CA PHE A 130 7.80 -17.56 -9.05
C PHE A 130 8.61 -16.34 -8.57
N ARG A 131 8.38 -15.16 -9.15
CA ARG A 131 9.00 -13.88 -8.73
C ARG A 131 8.16 -13.11 -7.72
N ALA A 132 6.93 -13.56 -7.50
CA ALA A 132 6.07 -13.02 -6.45
C ALA A 132 6.68 -13.29 -5.07
N ARG A 133 6.69 -12.28 -4.19
CA ARG A 133 7.14 -12.46 -2.81
C ARG A 133 6.08 -13.23 -2.04
N GLU A 134 6.30 -14.53 -1.80
CA GLU A 134 5.34 -15.43 -1.16
C GLU A 134 4.77 -14.87 0.15
N ALA A 135 5.65 -14.34 1.00
CA ALA A 135 5.25 -13.75 2.26
C ALA A 135 4.37 -12.50 2.10
N ASN A 136 4.30 -11.84 0.95
CA ASN A 136 3.33 -10.76 0.72
C ASN A 136 2.02 -11.23 0.12
N VAL A 137 2.03 -12.36 -0.60
CA VAL A 137 0.84 -12.94 -1.22
C VAL A 137 -0.02 -13.66 -0.18
N TYR A 138 0.60 -14.41 0.74
CA TYR A 138 -0.10 -15.13 1.81
C TYR A 138 -0.26 -14.25 3.07
N ARG A 139 -1.46 -13.69 3.33
CA ARG A 139 -1.73 -12.67 4.37
C ARG A 139 -3.04 -12.83 5.13
#